data_AF-A0A8T4FD35-F1
#
_entry.id   AF-A0A8T4FD35-F1
#
_cell.length_a   1.000
_cell.length_b   1.000
_cell.length_c   1.000
_cell.angle_alpha   90.00
_cell.angle_beta   90.00
_cell.angle_gamma   90.00
#
_symmetry.space_group_name_H-M   'P 1'
#
loop_
_entity.id
_entity.type
_entity.pdbx_description
1 polymer ?
#
loop_
_entity_poly.entity_id
_entity_poly.type
_entity_poly.pdbx_seq_one_letter_code
_entity_poly.pdbx_strand_id
1 'polypeptide(L)'
;MAHAIHHSRSVLADAAAGHRCPTWQVTYDFIKACQGDPDDSAWKTLWEAAQAADERTRATSRQPRRSRAARSTSRNTARDAFRGSVSVIAPEPVAASPPTSTVPPPDPRQARTDRQFRLQLRRLRAWAGNPRPGQRLPRSTMYDALHPAKSGLPDLAVVRIIVEMCHGDADAWIDVWRRLMMAEFDRVNPDIEDLD
;
A
#
# COMPACT_ATOMS: atom_id res chain seq x y z
N MET A 1 24.81 11.82 -20.32
CA MET A 1 25.42 12.17 -19.01
C MET A 1 24.39 13.00 -18.25
N ALA A 2 23.85 12.48 -17.14
CA ALA A 2 22.80 13.16 -16.39
C ALA A 2 23.41 14.29 -15.54
N HIS A 3 23.04 15.54 -15.83
CA HIS A 3 23.38 16.67 -14.97
C HIS A 3 22.76 16.45 -13.58
N ALA A 4 23.59 16.50 -12.54
CA ALA A 4 23.13 16.35 -11.17
C ALA A 4 22.25 17.55 -10.79
N ILE A 5 20.95 17.31 -10.72
CA ILE A 5 19.99 18.31 -10.27
C ILE A 5 20.16 18.47 -8.75
N HIS A 6 20.19 19.71 -8.24
CA HIS A 6 20.37 20.04 -6.81
C HIS A 6 19.13 19.70 -5.94
N HIS A 7 18.29 18.75 -6.35
CA HIS A 7 17.10 18.33 -5.62
C HIS A 7 17.32 16.94 -5.03
N SER A 8 16.81 16.72 -3.82
CA SER A 8 16.96 15.41 -3.17
C SER A 8 16.22 14.32 -3.95
N ARG A 9 16.79 13.11 -4.00
CA ARG A 9 16.18 11.96 -4.68
C ARG A 9 14.75 11.68 -4.19
N SER A 10 14.48 11.90 -2.91
CA SER A 10 13.16 11.72 -2.33
C SER A 10 12.13 12.70 -2.88
N VAL A 11 12.50 13.95 -3.17
CA VAL A 11 11.59 14.95 -3.75
C VAL A 11 11.23 14.58 -5.19
N LEU A 12 12.22 14.15 -5.98
CA LEU A 12 11.96 13.70 -7.35
C LEU A 12 11.11 12.42 -7.39
N ALA A 13 11.35 11.49 -6.46
CA ALA A 13 10.55 10.26 -6.35
C ALA A 13 9.09 10.55 -5.93
N ASP A 14 8.88 11.45 -4.96
CA ASP A 14 7.53 11.88 -4.55
C ASP A 14 6.76 12.53 -5.71
N ALA A 15 7.45 13.35 -6.52
CA ALA A 15 6.86 14.00 -7.70
C ALA A 15 6.51 12.99 -8.81
N ALA A 16 7.44 12.07 -9.12
CA ALA A 16 7.22 11.03 -10.13
C ALA A 16 6.10 10.05 -9.74
N ALA A 17 5.93 9.78 -8.44
CA ALA A 17 4.84 8.97 -7.92
C ALA A 17 3.48 9.71 -7.88
N GLY A 18 3.43 10.99 -8.28
CA GLY A 18 2.21 11.79 -8.29
C GLY A 18 1.67 12.11 -6.88
N HIS A 19 2.50 11.97 -5.84
CA HIS A 19 2.09 12.25 -4.47
C HIS A 19 1.99 13.75 -4.19
N ARG A 20 2.82 14.55 -4.87
CA ARG A 20 2.80 16.02 -4.80
C ARG A 20 3.28 16.61 -6.11
N CYS A 21 2.63 17.68 -6.56
CA CYS A 21 3.16 18.49 -7.65
C CYS A 21 4.47 19.18 -7.21
N PRO A 22 5.59 19.04 -7.97
CA PRO A 22 6.84 19.73 -7.68
C PRO A 22 6.69 21.24 -7.89
N THR A 23 7.60 22.05 -7.32
CA THR A 23 7.61 23.50 -7.59
C THR A 23 8.08 23.78 -9.02
N TRP A 24 7.70 24.93 -9.59
CA TRP A 24 8.12 25.31 -10.95
C TRP A 24 9.64 25.26 -11.12
N GLN A 25 10.42 25.71 -10.12
CA GLN A 25 11.88 25.66 -10.18
C GLN A 25 12.43 24.22 -10.33
N VAL A 26 11.83 23.24 -9.66
CA VAL A 26 12.24 21.82 -9.78
C VAL A 26 11.94 21.29 -11.19
N THR A 27 10.76 21.62 -11.72
CA THR A 27 10.35 21.26 -13.08
C THR A 27 11.27 21.90 -14.12
N TYR A 28 11.60 23.18 -13.96
CA TYR A 28 12.53 23.93 -14.80
C TYR A 28 13.91 23.27 -14.84
N ASP A 29 14.50 22.99 -13.67
CA ASP A 29 15.83 22.38 -13.57
C ASP A 29 15.84 20.97 -14.20
N PHE A 30 14.74 20.23 -14.07
CA PHE A 30 14.57 18.90 -14.67
C PHE A 30 14.51 18.96 -16.20
N ILE A 31 13.67 19.85 -16.77
CA ILE A 31 13.58 20.04 -18.23
C ILE A 31 14.95 20.41 -18.80
N LYS A 32 15.65 21.35 -18.15
CA LYS A 32 17.00 21.76 -18.54
C LYS A 32 18.01 20.61 -18.47
N ALA A 33 17.95 19.78 -17.42
CA ALA A 33 18.81 18.61 -17.29
C ALA A 33 18.53 17.53 -18.36
N CYS A 34 17.28 17.44 -18.81
CA CYS A 34 16.83 16.60 -19.91
C CYS A 34 17.05 17.22 -21.30
N GLN A 35 17.71 18.39 -21.39
CA GLN A 35 17.96 19.12 -22.63
C GLN A 35 16.68 19.60 -23.35
N GLY A 36 15.57 19.73 -22.63
CA GLY A 36 14.39 20.41 -23.14
C GLY A 36 14.52 21.94 -23.05
N ASP A 37 13.68 22.66 -23.79
CA ASP A 37 13.57 24.11 -23.71
C ASP A 37 12.59 24.50 -22.58
N PRO A 38 13.06 25.06 -21.45
CA PRO A 38 12.19 25.42 -20.35
C PRO A 38 11.47 26.76 -20.57
N ASP A 39 11.86 27.55 -21.58
CA ASP A 39 11.20 28.80 -21.96
C ASP A 39 10.02 28.56 -22.90
N ASP A 40 9.83 27.31 -23.36
CA ASP A 40 8.59 26.90 -24.01
C ASP A 40 7.42 27.00 -23.01
N SER A 41 6.53 27.96 -23.30
CA SER A 41 5.31 28.23 -22.54
C SER A 41 4.44 27.00 -22.30
N ALA A 42 4.49 25.99 -23.18
CA ALA A 42 3.73 24.76 -23.04
C ALA A 42 4.06 24.03 -21.73
N TRP A 43 5.33 24.02 -21.31
CA TRP A 43 5.74 23.38 -20.05
C TRP A 43 5.16 24.07 -18.83
N LYS A 44 5.13 25.40 -18.84
CA LYS A 44 4.57 26.18 -17.74
C LYS A 44 3.05 25.98 -17.65
N THR A 45 2.36 25.99 -18.79
CA THR A 45 0.92 25.71 -18.85
C THR A 45 0.59 24.30 -18.34
N LEU A 46 1.36 23.28 -18.73
CA LEU A 46 1.21 21.91 -18.23
C LEU A 46 1.45 21.82 -16.72
N TRP A 47 2.46 22.52 -16.21
CA TRP A 47 2.75 22.55 -14.78
C TRP A 47 1.65 23.25 -13.97
N GLU A 48 1.14 24.39 -14.43
CA GLU A 48 0.03 25.10 -13.78
C GLU A 48 -1.24 24.24 -13.74
N ALA A 49 -1.53 23.50 -14.81
CA ALA A 49 -2.65 22.55 -14.84
C ALA A 49 -2.46 21.41 -13.82
N ALA A 50 -1.25 20.86 -13.69
CA ALA A 50 -0.93 19.83 -12.70
C ALA A 50 -1.01 20.38 -11.26
N GLN A 51 -0.56 21.61 -11.02
CA GLN A 51 -0.69 22.27 -9.72
C GLN A 51 -2.16 22.46 -9.33
N ALA A 52 -2.99 22.95 -10.26
CA ALA A 52 -4.42 23.11 -10.02
C ALA A 52 -5.12 21.78 -9.69
N ALA A 53 -4.69 20.67 -10.29
CA ALA A 53 -5.18 19.34 -9.95
C ALA A 53 -4.75 18.89 -8.54
N ASP A 54 -3.48 19.09 -8.15
CA ASP A 54 -2.98 18.78 -6.79
C ASP A 54 -3.73 19.59 -5.73
N GLU A 55 -3.98 20.87 -5.98
CA GLU A 55 -4.73 21.74 -5.07
C GLU A 55 -6.17 21.28 -4.88
N ARG A 56 -6.86 20.84 -5.95
CA ARG A 56 -8.20 20.25 -5.85
C ARG A 56 -8.19 18.99 -4.99
N THR A 57 -7.25 18.06 -5.24
CA THR A 57 -7.12 16.82 -4.46
C THR A 57 -6.83 17.13 -2.98
N ARG A 58 -5.96 18.12 -2.71
CA ARG A 58 -5.68 18.57 -1.33
C ARG A 58 -6.89 19.24 -0.68
N ALA A 59 -7.62 20.08 -1.41
CA ALA A 59 -8.83 20.73 -0.90
C ALA A 59 -9.91 19.71 -0.53
N THR A 60 -10.11 18.68 -1.35
CA THR A 60 -11.02 17.56 -1.05
C THR A 60 -10.55 16.75 0.16
N SER A 61 -9.24 16.53 0.32
CA SER A 61 -8.68 15.84 1.48
C SER A 61 -8.61 16.69 2.77
N ARG A 62 -8.66 18.03 2.65
CA ARG A 62 -8.74 18.99 3.76
C ARG A 62 -10.18 19.23 4.24
N GLN A 63 -11.10 18.29 4.03
CA GLN A 63 -12.37 18.31 4.77
C GLN A 63 -12.09 18.29 6.28
N PRO A 64 -12.80 19.11 7.07
CA PRO A 64 -12.33 19.52 8.39
C PRO A 64 -12.32 18.33 9.34
N ARG A 65 -11.14 18.08 9.91
CA ARG A 65 -11.01 17.52 11.25
C ARG A 65 -11.82 18.42 12.20
N ARG A 66 -13.12 18.14 12.36
CA ARG A 66 -13.90 18.66 13.48
C ARG A 66 -13.22 18.18 14.75
N SER A 67 -12.38 19.06 15.30
CA SER A 67 -12.27 19.35 16.72
C SER A 67 -12.63 18.19 17.64
N ARG A 68 -11.70 17.25 17.78
CA ARG A 68 -11.62 16.38 18.96
C ARG A 68 -10.99 17.18 20.10
N ALA A 69 -11.71 18.20 20.57
CA ALA A 69 -11.48 18.86 21.84
C ALA A 69 -12.80 18.78 22.63
N ALA A 70 -12.67 18.49 23.93
CA ALA A 70 -13.73 18.31 24.92
C ALA A 70 -14.56 17.01 24.84
N ARG A 71 -14.00 15.95 25.43
CA ARG A 71 -14.74 15.11 26.41
C ARG A 71 -13.75 14.32 27.26
N SER A 72 -13.00 15.05 28.09
CA SER A 72 -12.44 14.54 29.34
C SER A 72 -13.32 15.05 30.46
N THR A 73 -14.38 14.32 30.77
CA THR A 73 -14.98 14.27 32.11
C THR A 73 -16.00 13.14 32.17
N SER A 74 -15.86 12.32 33.20
CA SER A 74 -16.94 11.62 33.87
C SER A 74 -17.64 10.46 33.14
N ARG A 75 -17.16 9.24 33.42
CA ARG A 75 -17.94 8.28 34.24
C ARG A 75 -17.06 7.12 34.69
N ASN A 76 -16.45 7.32 35.86
CA ASN A 76 -16.09 6.24 36.76
C ASN A 76 -17.26 6.11 37.72
N THR A 77 -18.01 5.01 37.66
CA THR A 77 -18.78 4.36 38.74
C THR A 77 -19.66 3.26 38.12
N ALA A 78 -19.78 2.15 38.86
CA ALA A 78 -20.56 0.96 38.55
C ALA A 78 -19.90 -0.09 37.64
N ARG A 79 -18.97 -0.85 38.22
CA ARG A 79 -19.11 -2.32 38.28
C ARG A 79 -18.19 -2.87 39.37
N ASP A 80 -18.68 -2.72 40.59
CA ASP A 80 -18.49 -3.73 41.62
C ASP A 80 -19.43 -4.90 41.32
N ALA A 81 -19.09 -6.08 41.83
CA ALA A 81 -19.78 -7.37 41.71
C ALA A 81 -19.60 -8.16 40.39
N PHE A 82 -18.44 -8.80 40.23
CA PHE A 82 -18.43 -10.25 39.99
C PHE A 82 -17.16 -10.89 40.55
N ARG A 83 -17.21 -11.16 41.85
CA ARG A 83 -16.25 -12.01 42.58
C ARG A 83 -16.59 -13.46 42.24
N GLY A 84 -16.07 -13.94 41.12
CA GLY A 84 -16.10 -15.36 40.73
C GLY A 84 -14.70 -15.94 40.81
N SER A 85 -14.39 -16.55 41.95
CA SER A 85 -13.15 -17.29 42.20
C SER A 85 -13.09 -18.52 41.30
N VAL A 86 -12.24 -18.51 40.27
CA VAL A 86 -11.87 -19.73 39.53
C VAL A 86 -10.46 -20.10 39.97
N SER A 87 -10.36 -21.27 40.59
CA SER A 87 -9.10 -21.87 41.03
C SER A 87 -8.10 -21.94 39.89
N VAL A 88 -6.93 -21.35 40.13
CA VAL A 88 -5.72 -21.55 39.35
C VAL A 88 -5.29 -23.00 39.53
N ILE A 89 -5.63 -23.85 38.56
CA ILE A 89 -4.96 -25.14 38.39
C ILE A 89 -3.61 -24.81 37.76
N ALA A 90 -2.53 -25.04 38.50
CA ALA A 90 -1.18 -24.96 38.00
C ALA A 90 -0.99 -26.01 36.88
N PRO A 91 -0.62 -25.61 35.65
CA PRO A 91 -0.26 -26.60 34.65
C PRO A 91 1.13 -27.17 34.97
N GLU A 92 1.19 -28.50 35.05
CA GLU A 92 2.44 -29.27 35.07
C GLU A 92 3.35 -28.92 33.88
N PRO A 93 4.68 -29.13 34.01
CA PRO A 93 5.64 -28.91 32.94
C PRO A 93 5.52 -30.01 31.87
N VAL A 94 4.51 -29.89 31.01
CA VAL A 94 4.40 -30.73 29.82
C VAL A 94 5.51 -30.31 28.86
N ALA A 95 6.43 -31.24 28.58
CA ALA A 95 7.53 -31.05 27.66
C ALA A 95 7.05 -30.42 26.35
N ALA A 96 7.51 -29.20 26.09
CA ALA A 96 7.11 -28.35 24.97
C ALA A 96 7.56 -28.96 23.64
N SER A 97 6.70 -29.80 23.05
CA SER A 97 6.72 -29.98 21.60
C SER A 97 6.26 -28.66 20.96
N PRO A 98 7.03 -28.07 20.03
CA PRO A 98 6.59 -26.84 19.36
C PRO A 98 5.28 -27.13 18.61
N PRO A 99 4.26 -26.24 18.69
CA PRO A 99 3.04 -26.42 17.92
C PRO A 99 3.37 -26.27 16.43
N THR A 100 3.57 -27.39 15.75
CA THR A 100 3.56 -27.45 14.29
C THR A 100 2.15 -27.08 13.84
N SER A 101 1.96 -25.83 13.42
CA SER A 101 0.71 -25.35 12.85
C SER A 101 0.36 -26.21 11.63
N THR A 102 -0.67 -27.06 11.77
CA THR A 102 -1.05 -28.10 10.80
C THR A 102 -1.75 -27.58 9.55
N VAL A 103 -2.00 -26.27 9.47
CA VAL A 103 -2.71 -25.65 8.35
C VAL A 103 -1.69 -25.30 7.25
N PRO A 104 -1.85 -25.80 6.01
CA PRO A 104 -0.94 -25.45 4.92
C PRO A 104 -1.02 -23.95 4.58
N PRO A 105 0.06 -23.35 4.07
CA PRO A 105 0.04 -21.97 3.62
C PRO A 105 -0.95 -21.80 2.46
N PRO A 106 -1.62 -20.63 2.36
CA PRO A 106 -2.57 -20.38 1.29
C PRO A 106 -1.87 -20.31 -0.06
N ASP A 107 -2.44 -21.02 -1.03
CA ASP A 107 -1.93 -21.10 -2.40
C ASP A 107 -2.39 -19.87 -3.23
N PRO A 108 -1.46 -19.07 -3.79
CA PRO A 108 -1.81 -17.93 -4.64
C PRO A 108 -2.55 -18.33 -5.93
N ARG A 109 -2.34 -19.56 -6.43
CA ARG A 109 -2.91 -20.01 -7.72
C ARG A 109 -4.42 -20.12 -7.71
N GLN A 110 -5.05 -20.10 -6.54
CA GLN A 110 -6.49 -20.05 -6.37
C GLN A 110 -7.09 -18.68 -6.74
N ALA A 111 -6.29 -17.62 -6.82
CA ALA A 111 -6.77 -16.30 -7.20
C ALA A 111 -7.00 -16.21 -8.73
N ARG A 112 -8.25 -15.97 -9.12
CA ARG A 112 -8.67 -15.71 -10.51
C ARG A 112 -8.96 -14.24 -10.79
N THR A 113 -9.10 -13.42 -9.75
CA THR A 113 -9.34 -11.98 -9.85
C THR A 113 -8.46 -11.19 -8.88
N ASP A 114 -8.35 -9.89 -9.12
CA ASP A 114 -7.65 -8.93 -8.25
C ASP A 114 -8.14 -8.96 -6.79
N ARG A 115 -9.46 -8.99 -6.59
CA ARG A 115 -10.10 -9.07 -5.28
C ARG A 115 -9.76 -10.39 -4.58
N GLN A 116 -9.78 -11.51 -5.31
CA GLN A 116 -9.40 -12.81 -4.75
C GLN A 116 -7.90 -12.84 -4.39
N PHE A 117 -7.04 -12.22 -5.20
CA PHE A 117 -5.62 -12.11 -4.92
C PHE A 117 -5.35 -11.34 -3.63
N ARG A 118 -5.99 -10.18 -3.43
CA ARG A 118 -5.90 -9.43 -2.15
C ARG A 118 -6.44 -10.23 -0.96
N LEU A 119 -7.51 -10.98 -1.15
CA LEU A 119 -8.04 -11.88 -0.11
C LEU A 119 -7.02 -12.96 0.26
N GLN A 120 -6.34 -13.56 -0.72
CA GLN A 120 -5.30 -14.55 -0.46
C GLN A 120 -4.11 -13.92 0.28
N LEU A 121 -3.66 -12.70 -0.08
CA LEU A 121 -2.61 -12.00 0.68
C LEU A 121 -3.00 -11.78 2.15
N ARG A 122 -4.27 -11.46 2.42
CA ARG A 122 -4.78 -11.34 3.79
C ARG A 122 -4.78 -12.68 4.54
N ARG A 123 -5.15 -13.76 3.86
CA ARG A 123 -5.07 -15.13 4.41
C ARG A 123 -3.63 -15.52 4.71
N LEU A 124 -2.70 -15.22 3.80
CA LEU A 124 -1.27 -15.48 3.98
C LEU A 124 -0.76 -14.75 5.22
N ARG A 125 -1.11 -13.47 5.35
CA ARG A 125 -0.72 -12.67 6.51
C ARG A 125 -1.31 -13.20 7.82
N ALA A 126 -2.58 -13.62 7.81
CA ALA A 126 -3.21 -14.23 8.99
C ALA A 126 -2.56 -15.57 9.36
N TRP A 127 -2.25 -16.40 8.35
CA TRP A 127 -1.54 -17.67 8.50
C TRP A 127 -0.14 -17.47 9.11
N ALA A 128 0.58 -16.44 8.67
CA ALA A 128 1.91 -16.08 9.19
C ALA A 128 1.89 -15.37 10.56
N GLY A 129 0.75 -15.34 11.27
CA GLY A 129 0.67 -14.70 12.59
C GLY A 129 0.59 -13.17 12.58
N ASN A 130 0.17 -12.58 11.46
CA ASN A 130 0.02 -11.13 11.26
C ASN A 130 1.32 -10.32 11.50
N PRO A 131 2.39 -10.58 10.73
CA PRO A 131 3.63 -9.83 10.87
C PRO A 131 3.39 -8.32 10.72
N ARG A 132 4.18 -7.55 11.47
CA ARG A 132 4.19 -6.08 11.39
C ARG A 132 5.15 -5.65 10.28
N PRO A 133 4.79 -4.69 9.43
CA PRO A 133 5.58 -4.36 8.24
C PRO A 133 6.91 -3.65 8.51
N GLY A 134 7.20 -3.31 9.77
CA GLY A 134 8.47 -2.75 10.22
C GLY A 134 8.86 -1.48 9.46
N GLN A 135 10.16 -1.32 9.22
CA GLN A 135 10.71 -0.23 8.41
C GLN A 135 10.66 -0.52 6.90
N ARG A 136 10.43 -1.78 6.49
CA ARG A 136 10.47 -2.18 5.08
C ARG A 136 9.25 -1.70 4.29
N LEU A 137 8.11 -1.53 4.96
CA LEU A 137 6.88 -1.06 4.33
C LEU A 137 6.09 -0.18 5.32
N PRO A 138 5.72 1.06 4.97
CA PRO A 138 4.89 1.87 5.85
C PRO A 138 3.57 1.17 6.17
N ARG A 139 3.11 1.30 7.41
CA ARG A 139 1.88 0.66 7.88
C ARG A 139 0.69 1.03 6.97
N SER A 140 0.55 2.32 6.64
CA SER A 140 -0.50 2.82 5.74
C SER A 140 -0.47 2.12 4.38
N THR A 141 0.71 1.99 3.76
CA THR A 141 0.88 1.32 2.46
C THR A 141 0.44 -0.14 2.51
N MET A 142 0.81 -0.88 3.56
CA MET A 142 0.37 -2.27 3.70
C MET A 142 -1.15 -2.38 3.87
N TYR A 143 -1.77 -1.51 4.67
CA TYR A 143 -3.24 -1.54 4.83
C TYR A 143 -3.97 -1.12 3.56
N ASP A 144 -3.44 -0.15 2.80
CA ASP A 144 -4.00 0.27 1.51
C ASP A 144 -3.90 -0.85 0.46
N ALA A 145 -2.74 -1.52 0.36
CA ALA A 145 -2.53 -2.66 -0.51
C ALA A 145 -3.46 -3.85 -0.20
N LEU A 146 -3.80 -4.06 1.08
CA LEU A 146 -4.68 -5.14 1.51
C LEU A 146 -6.15 -4.71 1.66
N HIS A 147 -6.51 -3.47 1.32
CA HIS A 147 -7.85 -2.96 1.53
C HIS A 147 -8.86 -3.62 0.56
N PRO A 148 -10.00 -4.16 1.04
CA PRO A 148 -10.94 -4.90 0.19
C PRO A 148 -11.71 -4.03 -0.80
N ALA A 149 -11.78 -2.72 -0.55
CA ALA A 149 -12.49 -1.76 -1.41
C ALA A 149 -11.60 -1.15 -2.52
N LYS A 150 -10.29 -1.45 -2.54
CA LYS A 150 -9.40 -0.97 -3.59
C LYS A 150 -9.55 -1.86 -4.83
N SER A 151 -9.78 -1.23 -5.98
CA SER A 151 -9.73 -1.88 -7.29
C SER A 151 -8.29 -2.10 -7.76
N GLY A 152 -8.10 -3.12 -8.60
CA GLY A 152 -6.82 -3.42 -9.24
C GLY A 152 -5.91 -4.25 -8.36
N LEU A 153 -4.75 -4.63 -8.90
CA LEU A 153 -3.73 -5.36 -8.17
C LEU A 153 -2.86 -4.38 -7.35
N PRO A 154 -2.36 -4.77 -6.16
CA PRO A 154 -1.34 -4.01 -5.47
C PRO A 154 -0.05 -3.95 -6.30
N ASP A 155 0.78 -2.94 -6.06
CA ASP A 155 2.10 -2.84 -6.69
C ASP A 155 2.97 -4.09 -6.43
N LEU A 156 3.71 -4.53 -7.45
CA LEU A 156 4.49 -5.77 -7.40
C LEU A 156 5.57 -5.74 -6.31
N ALA A 157 6.22 -4.60 -6.07
CA ALA A 157 7.23 -4.47 -5.02
C ALA A 157 6.59 -4.62 -3.64
N VAL A 158 5.39 -4.07 -3.44
CA VAL A 158 4.61 -4.23 -2.21
C VAL A 158 4.20 -5.69 -1.99
N VAL A 159 3.74 -6.38 -3.04
CA VAL A 159 3.40 -7.81 -2.97
C VAL A 159 4.60 -8.63 -2.52
N ARG A 160 5.77 -8.43 -3.14
CA ARG A 160 7.00 -9.14 -2.80
C ARG A 160 7.37 -8.96 -1.33
N ILE A 161 7.37 -7.71 -0.84
CA ILE A 161 7.67 -7.41 0.57
C ILE A 161 6.69 -8.12 1.50
N ILE A 162 5.38 -8.09 1.20
CA ILE A 162 4.35 -8.76 2.01
C ILE A 162 4.59 -10.27 2.06
N VAL A 163 4.86 -10.91 0.91
CA VAL A 163 5.05 -12.36 0.82
C VAL A 163 6.32 -12.80 1.55
N GLU A 164 7.44 -12.08 1.37
CA GLU A 164 8.69 -12.33 2.09
C GLU A 164 8.52 -12.22 3.61
N MET A 165 7.81 -11.19 4.09
CA MET A 165 7.53 -11.01 5.53
C MET A 165 6.64 -12.12 6.10
N CYS A 166 5.83 -12.77 5.25
CA CYS A 166 4.97 -13.87 5.64
C CYS A 166 5.60 -15.25 5.36
N HIS A 167 6.88 -15.29 4.96
CA HIS A 167 7.59 -16.52 4.57
C HIS A 167 6.87 -17.34 3.49
N GLY A 168 6.18 -16.67 2.56
CA GLY A 168 5.56 -17.32 1.41
C GLY A 168 6.53 -17.47 0.23
N ASP A 169 6.14 -18.29 -0.75
CA ASP A 169 6.89 -18.51 -1.99
C ASP A 169 6.74 -17.32 -2.96
N ALA A 170 7.66 -16.36 -2.92
CA ALA A 170 7.57 -15.13 -3.69
C ALA A 170 7.33 -15.35 -5.20
N ASP A 171 7.96 -16.36 -5.80
CA ASP A 171 7.87 -16.61 -7.25
C ASP A 171 6.46 -17.03 -7.65
N ALA A 172 5.84 -17.96 -6.90
CA ALA A 172 4.47 -18.37 -7.15
C ALA A 172 3.46 -17.21 -7.04
N TRP A 173 3.68 -16.27 -6.12
CA TRP A 173 2.84 -15.07 -5.98
C TRP A 173 3.05 -14.07 -7.12
N ILE A 174 4.30 -13.89 -7.57
CA ILE A 174 4.66 -13.00 -8.68
C ILE A 174 4.06 -13.51 -10.00
N ASP A 175 4.12 -14.81 -10.27
CA ASP A 175 3.57 -15.40 -11.49
C ASP A 175 2.05 -15.22 -11.58
N VAL A 176 1.36 -15.45 -10.46
CA VAL A 176 -0.09 -15.21 -10.36
C VAL A 176 -0.41 -13.73 -10.57
N TRP A 177 0.39 -12.82 -9.99
CA TRP A 177 0.21 -11.39 -10.18
C TRP A 177 0.35 -10.99 -11.65
N ARG A 178 1.40 -11.46 -12.34
CA ARG A 178 1.65 -11.17 -13.76
C ARG A 178 0.51 -11.67 -14.65
N ARG A 179 0.05 -12.90 -14.41
CA ARG A 179 -1.09 -13.48 -15.13
C ARG A 179 -2.36 -12.64 -14.97
N LEU A 180 -2.65 -12.19 -13.75
CA LEU A 180 -3.83 -11.35 -13.50
C LEU A 180 -3.69 -9.95 -14.11
N MET A 181 -2.48 -9.39 -14.13
CA MET A 181 -2.19 -8.09 -14.74
C MET A 181 -2.37 -8.14 -16.26
N MET A 182 -1.88 -9.20 -16.93
CA MET A 182 -2.11 -9.41 -18.36
C MET A 182 -3.60 -9.58 -18.68
N ALA A 183 -4.31 -10.42 -17.93
CA ALA A 183 -5.76 -10.59 -18.12
C ALA A 183 -6.56 -9.28 -17.92
N GLU A 184 -6.13 -8.42 -17.00
CA GLU A 184 -6.73 -7.09 -16.82
C GLU A 184 -6.40 -6.16 -18.00
N PHE A 185 -5.16 -6.20 -18.49
CA PHE A 185 -4.73 -5.42 -19.64
C PHE A 185 -5.52 -5.79 -20.90
N ASP A 186 -5.65 -7.08 -21.20
CA ASP A 186 -6.40 -7.58 -22.36
C ASP A 186 -7.88 -7.16 -22.27
N ARG A 187 -8.46 -7.21 -21.06
CA ARG A 187 -9.85 -6.78 -20.83
C ARG A 187 -10.07 -5.29 -21.10
N VAL A 188 -9.07 -4.45 -20.80
CA VAL A 188 -9.16 -2.99 -20.99
C VAL A 188 -8.85 -2.59 -22.44
N ASN A 189 -8.12 -3.43 -23.19
CA ASN A 189 -7.67 -3.13 -24.56
C ASN A 189 -8.07 -4.24 -25.55
N PRO A 190 -9.38 -4.50 -25.76
CA PRO A 190 -9.84 -5.58 -26.63
C PRO A 190 -9.52 -5.35 -28.13
N ASP A 191 -9.33 -4.10 -28.56
CA ASP A 191 -9.31 -3.72 -29.98
C ASP A 191 -7.90 -3.63 -30.60
N ILE A 192 -6.85 -4.09 -29.90
CA ILE A 192 -5.47 -4.08 -30.45
C ILE A 192 -5.29 -5.20 -31.50
N GLU A 193 -6.15 -6.22 -31.52
CA GLU A 193 -6.03 -7.36 -32.44
C GLU A 193 -6.58 -7.11 -33.86
N ASP A 194 -7.28 -5.98 -34.12
CA ASP A 194 -7.96 -5.70 -35.39
C ASP A 194 -7.22 -4.71 -36.33
N LEU A 195 -5.95 -4.38 -36.04
CA LEU A 195 -5.11 -3.52 -36.90
C LEU A 195 -4.00 -4.33 -37.57
N ASP A 196 -4.38 -5.19 -38.52
CA ASP A 196 -3.47 -5.88 -39.46
C ASP A 196 -3.80 -5.45 -40.91
#